data_AF-A0A967P6N0-F1
#
_entry.id   AF-A0A967P6N0-F1
#
_cell.length_a   1.000
_cell.length_b   1.000
_cell.length_c   1.000
_cell.angle_alpha   90.00
_cell.angle_beta   90.00
_cell.angle_gamma   90.00
#
_symmetry.space_group_name_H-M   'P 1'
#
loop_
_entity.id
_entity.type
_entity.pdbx_description
1 polymer ?
#
loop_
_entity_poly.entity_id
_entity_poly.type
_entity_poly.pdbx_seq_one_letter_code
_entity_poly.pdbx_strand_id
1 'polypeptide(L)'
;MDLDTLLLSRIQFAANISFHILFPTITIALGWFLLFFRIRFVQTREQAWEEAYYFWTKVFALSFALGVVSGITMSFQFGTNWPGFMEKAGNIAGPLLGYEVLTAFFLEASFLGIMLFGRGRVSERMHLIATFLVALGTTFSAFWILSLNSWMQTPAGAEIVNGEFMPLDWFAIVFNPSFPYRLAHKLLASGLTASFLVAGLCAWQLIKGSATGGTHKALRTAVFAAVLLAPVQIFVGDLHGLNTLEHQPAKIAAIEGIWETERGAPLTLIGIPDEAARTTHYALKVPKLGSLILAHDWDGEIKGLSEFPGAHPPVAPVFYA
;
A
#
# COMPACT_ATOMS: atom_id res chain seq x y z
N MET A 1 -2.14 11.60 30.89
CA MET A 1 -2.74 10.86 29.78
C MET A 1 -3.05 9.49 30.33
N ASP A 2 -4.30 9.26 30.72
CA ASP A 2 -4.72 7.92 31.10
C ASP A 2 -4.76 7.08 29.82
N LEU A 3 -4.15 5.88 29.87
CA LEU A 3 -4.21 4.91 28.78
C LEU A 3 -5.63 4.33 28.73
N ASP A 4 -6.54 5.04 28.07
CA ASP A 4 -7.89 4.54 27.86
C ASP A 4 -7.92 3.38 26.85
N THR A 5 -9.01 2.63 26.85
CA THR A 5 -9.17 1.45 26.00
C THR A 5 -9.10 1.81 24.52
N LEU A 6 -9.55 3.00 24.14
CA LEU A 6 -9.50 3.49 22.75
C LEU A 6 -8.06 3.70 22.29
N LEU A 7 -7.22 4.36 23.09
CA LEU A 7 -5.82 4.60 22.79
C LEU A 7 -5.04 3.29 22.73
N LEU A 8 -5.26 2.36 23.66
CA LEU A 8 -4.65 1.04 23.63
C LEU A 8 -5.03 0.25 22.37
N SER A 9 -6.31 0.28 21.97
CA SER A 9 -6.77 -0.35 20.72
C SER A 9 -6.10 0.28 19.49
N ARG A 10 -5.92 1.60 19.45
CA ARG A 10 -5.20 2.30 18.37
C ARG A 10 -3.74 1.88 18.31
N ILE A 11 -3.04 1.85 19.45
CA ILE A 11 -1.63 1.46 19.53
C ILE A 11 -1.47 0.01 19.08
N GLN A 12 -2.31 -0.90 19.57
CA GLN A 12 -2.25 -2.31 19.21
C GLN A 12 -2.53 -2.55 17.73
N PHE A 13 -3.54 -1.88 17.17
CA PHE A 13 -3.86 -1.98 15.74
C PHE A 13 -2.73 -1.38 14.89
N ALA A 14 -2.19 -0.22 15.29
CA ALA A 14 -1.06 0.43 14.62
C ALA A 14 0.19 -0.46 14.61
N ALA A 15 0.53 -1.08 15.74
CA ALA A 15 1.66 -2.00 15.82
C ALA A 15 1.49 -3.21 14.89
N ASN A 16 0.29 -3.82 14.89
CA ASN A 16 0.02 -4.98 14.05
C ASN A 16 0.02 -4.63 12.56
N ILE A 17 -0.69 -3.58 12.12
CA ILE A 17 -0.75 -3.21 10.71
C ILE A 17 0.62 -2.72 10.19
N SER A 18 1.41 -2.04 11.01
CA SER A 18 2.77 -1.61 10.65
C SER A 18 3.71 -2.79 10.50
N PHE A 19 3.59 -3.83 11.34
CA PHE A 19 4.34 -5.06 11.16
C PHE A 19 3.84 -5.83 9.93
N HIS A 20 2.52 -5.98 9.79
CA HIS A 20 1.90 -6.72 8.71
C HIS A 20 2.32 -6.16 7.35
N ILE A 21 2.22 -4.84 7.14
CA ILE A 21 2.41 -4.22 5.82
C ILE A 21 3.81 -4.43 5.22
N LEU A 22 4.82 -4.72 6.06
CA LEU A 22 6.18 -5.04 5.60
C LEU A 22 6.18 -6.24 4.66
N PHE A 23 5.30 -7.22 4.85
CA PHE A 23 5.33 -8.47 4.10
C PHE A 23 4.51 -8.43 2.81
N PRO A 24 3.21 -8.05 2.79
CA PRO A 24 2.43 -7.93 1.57
C PRO A 24 3.05 -6.94 0.59
N THR A 25 3.61 -5.82 1.08
CA THR A 25 4.27 -4.83 0.20
C THR A 25 5.45 -5.44 -0.55
N ILE A 26 6.12 -6.46 0.00
CA ILE A 26 7.15 -7.22 -0.69
C ILE A 26 6.52 -8.27 -1.60
N THR A 27 5.61 -9.09 -1.09
CA THR A 27 5.13 -10.29 -1.81
C THR A 27 4.32 -9.95 -3.05
N ILE A 28 3.49 -8.89 -3.02
CA ILE A 28 2.67 -8.47 -4.18
C ILE A 28 3.56 -8.31 -5.43
N ALA A 29 4.55 -7.42 -5.37
CA ALA A 29 5.45 -7.20 -6.49
C ALA A 29 6.44 -8.35 -6.70
N LEU A 30 6.99 -8.95 -5.64
CA LEU A 30 7.96 -10.03 -5.76
C LEU A 30 7.37 -11.25 -6.48
N GLY A 31 6.07 -11.53 -6.34
CA GLY A 31 5.36 -12.54 -7.13
C GLY A 31 5.47 -12.28 -8.65
N TRP A 32 5.33 -11.02 -9.08
CA TRP A 32 5.50 -10.63 -10.48
C TRP A 32 6.97 -10.72 -10.95
N PHE A 33 7.94 -10.39 -10.09
CA PHE A 33 9.37 -10.62 -10.38
C PHE A 33 9.67 -12.11 -10.58
N LEU A 34 9.12 -12.97 -9.72
CA LEU A 34 9.28 -14.42 -9.83
C LEU A 34 8.66 -14.95 -11.12
N LEU A 35 7.46 -14.50 -11.47
CA LEU A 35 6.85 -14.82 -12.75
C LEU A 35 7.76 -14.40 -13.91
N PHE A 36 8.28 -13.18 -13.89
CA PHE A 36 9.20 -12.69 -14.92
C PHE A 36 10.45 -13.56 -15.03
N PHE A 37 11.14 -13.86 -13.91
CA PHE A 37 12.32 -14.73 -13.92
C PHE A 37 12.00 -16.11 -14.49
N ARG A 38 10.84 -16.67 -14.15
CA ARG A 38 10.40 -17.96 -14.68
C ARG A 38 10.11 -17.90 -16.18
N ILE A 39 9.43 -16.86 -16.67
CA ILE A 39 9.21 -16.63 -18.11
C ILE A 39 10.56 -16.55 -18.83
N ARG A 40 11.50 -15.76 -18.31
CA ARG A 40 12.83 -15.59 -18.91
C ARG A 40 13.60 -16.90 -18.96
N PHE A 41 13.54 -17.72 -17.92
CA PHE A 41 14.15 -19.05 -17.94
C PHE A 41 13.51 -19.96 -19.00
N VAL A 42 12.18 -20.02 -19.08
CA VAL A 42 11.49 -20.87 -20.06
C VAL A 42 11.83 -20.46 -21.50
N GLN A 43 11.97 -19.16 -21.76
CA GLN A 43 12.32 -18.61 -23.06
C GLN A 43 13.80 -18.82 -23.44
N THR A 44 14.72 -18.56 -22.51
CA THR A 44 16.16 -18.48 -22.82
C THR A 44 16.95 -19.73 -22.44
N ARG A 45 16.44 -20.52 -21.48
CA ARG A 45 17.14 -21.64 -20.83
C ARG A 45 18.46 -21.26 -20.16
N GLU A 46 18.72 -19.97 -19.95
CA GLU A 46 19.88 -19.52 -19.16
C GLU A 46 19.67 -19.84 -17.68
N GLN A 47 20.57 -20.63 -17.10
CA GLN A 47 20.50 -21.08 -15.70
C GLN A 47 20.46 -19.94 -14.69
N ALA A 48 21.07 -18.79 -15.00
CA ALA A 48 21.03 -17.60 -14.17
C ALA A 48 19.60 -17.13 -13.83
N TRP A 49 18.63 -17.27 -14.75
CA TRP A 49 17.24 -16.90 -14.46
C TRP A 49 16.58 -17.89 -13.50
N GLU A 50 16.92 -19.18 -13.59
CA GLU A 50 16.42 -20.20 -12.68
C GLU A 50 17.03 -20.04 -11.28
N GLU A 51 18.32 -19.72 -11.19
CA GLU A 51 18.97 -19.35 -9.92
C GLU A 51 18.28 -18.17 -9.25
N ALA A 52 18.03 -17.09 -10.00
CA ALA A 52 17.32 -15.91 -9.50
C ALA A 52 15.92 -16.27 -9.00
N TYR A 53 15.16 -17.04 -9.78
CA TYR A 53 13.83 -17.52 -9.40
C TYR A 53 13.86 -18.26 -8.06
N TYR A 54 14.70 -19.29 -7.91
CA TYR A 54 14.70 -20.11 -6.69
C TYR A 54 15.27 -19.41 -5.47
N PHE A 55 16.22 -18.48 -5.64
CA PHE A 55 16.70 -17.66 -4.54
C PHE A 55 15.56 -16.78 -4.00
N TRP A 56 14.91 -16.03 -4.88
CA TRP A 56 13.85 -15.08 -4.51
C TRP A 56 12.55 -15.78 -4.08
N THR A 57 12.30 -17.01 -4.55
CA THR A 57 11.17 -17.83 -4.08
C THR A 57 11.26 -18.11 -2.58
N LYS A 58 12.47 -18.28 -2.02
CA LYS A 58 12.65 -18.49 -0.57
C LYS A 58 12.29 -17.23 0.23
N VAL A 59 12.75 -16.06 -0.23
CA VAL A 59 12.42 -14.78 0.39
C VAL A 59 10.92 -14.50 0.30
N PHE A 60 10.32 -14.78 -0.85
CA PHE A 60 8.88 -14.70 -1.06
C PHE A 60 8.12 -15.60 -0.09
N ALA A 61 8.48 -16.88 0.01
CA ALA A 61 7.79 -17.84 0.87
C ALA A 61 7.84 -17.44 2.36
N LEU A 62 8.99 -16.98 2.84
CA LEU A 62 9.15 -16.50 4.21
C LEU A 62 8.31 -15.25 4.49
N SER A 63 8.38 -14.27 3.57
CA SER A 63 7.58 -13.04 3.67
C SER A 63 6.09 -13.36 3.63
N PHE A 64 5.68 -14.23 2.71
CA PHE A 64 4.31 -14.68 2.57
C PHE A 64 3.78 -15.32 3.86
N ALA A 65 4.54 -16.25 4.45
CA ALA A 65 4.14 -16.90 5.70
C ALA A 65 3.94 -15.90 6.85
N LEU A 66 4.85 -14.93 7.00
CA LEU A 66 4.72 -13.86 8.00
C LEU A 66 3.54 -12.94 7.71
N GLY A 67 3.27 -12.65 6.43
CA GLY A 67 2.10 -11.93 5.98
C GLY A 67 0.79 -12.62 6.36
N VAL A 68 0.69 -13.94 6.14
CA VAL A 68 -0.51 -14.71 6.51
C VAL A 68 -0.77 -14.67 8.02
N VAL A 69 0.24 -14.93 8.84
CA VAL A 69 0.07 -14.95 10.32
C VAL A 69 -0.33 -13.59 10.87
N SER A 70 0.31 -12.52 10.40
CA SER A 70 -0.03 -11.15 10.82
C SER A 70 -1.37 -10.68 10.26
N GLY A 71 -1.74 -11.10 9.05
CA GLY A 71 -3.01 -10.79 8.41
C GLY A 71 -4.20 -11.42 9.14
N ILE A 72 -4.09 -12.69 9.53
CA ILE A 72 -5.10 -13.37 10.35
C ILE A 72 -5.29 -12.62 11.69
N THR A 73 -4.19 -12.18 12.30
CA THR A 73 -4.26 -11.39 13.54
C THR A 73 -5.04 -10.09 13.30
N MET A 74 -4.78 -9.39 12.19
CA MET A 74 -5.48 -8.16 11.82
C MET A 74 -6.97 -8.40 11.57
N SER A 75 -7.36 -9.48 10.88
CA SER A 75 -8.77 -9.77 10.60
C SER A 75 -9.59 -9.94 11.89
N PHE A 76 -9.03 -10.60 12.91
CA PHE A 76 -9.70 -10.73 14.21
C PHE A 76 -9.78 -9.40 14.97
N GLN A 77 -8.76 -8.55 14.86
CA GLN A 77 -8.75 -7.24 15.53
C GLN A 77 -9.90 -6.32 15.11
N PHE A 78 -10.39 -6.41 13.87
CA PHE A 78 -11.59 -5.67 13.46
C PHE A 78 -12.80 -6.03 14.34
N GLY A 79 -13.01 -7.32 14.63
CA GLY A 79 -14.12 -7.76 15.47
C GLY A 79 -13.88 -7.53 16.96
N THR A 80 -12.68 -7.84 17.47
CA THR A 80 -12.40 -7.82 18.91
C THR A 80 -12.19 -6.40 19.45
N ASN A 81 -11.48 -5.55 18.71
CA ASN A 81 -11.07 -4.23 19.19
C ASN A 81 -11.96 -3.11 18.64
N TRP A 82 -12.67 -3.35 17.55
CA TRP A 82 -13.54 -2.37 16.89
C TRP A 82 -14.98 -2.88 16.71
N PRO A 83 -15.64 -3.44 17.75
CA PRO A 83 -16.96 -4.04 17.62
C PRO A 83 -18.01 -3.03 17.13
N GLY A 84 -18.00 -1.79 17.61
CA GLY A 84 -18.94 -0.76 17.16
C GLY A 84 -18.71 -0.30 15.71
N PHE A 85 -17.50 -0.44 15.17
CA PHE A 85 -17.26 -0.25 13.73
C PHE A 85 -17.87 -1.40 12.94
N MET A 86 -17.64 -2.65 13.38
CA MET A 86 -18.19 -3.82 12.69
C MET A 86 -19.72 -3.92 12.80
N GLU A 87 -20.32 -3.47 13.90
CA GLU A 87 -21.78 -3.37 14.04
C GLU A 87 -22.37 -2.42 12.99
N LYS A 88 -21.75 -1.24 12.80
CA LYS A 88 -22.27 -0.22 11.88
C LYS A 88 -21.90 -0.46 10.43
N ALA A 89 -20.66 -0.85 10.14
CA ALA A 89 -20.13 -0.97 8.78
C ALA A 89 -20.02 -2.43 8.30
N GLY A 90 -20.39 -3.41 9.12
CA GLY A 90 -20.19 -4.83 8.85
C GLY A 90 -20.89 -5.33 7.57
N ASN A 91 -22.04 -4.78 7.22
CA ASN A 91 -22.76 -5.14 5.99
C ASN A 91 -22.00 -4.75 4.71
N ILE A 92 -20.99 -3.88 4.82
CA ILE A 92 -20.09 -3.49 3.71
C ILE A 92 -18.70 -4.09 3.92
N ALA A 93 -18.12 -3.90 5.10
CA ALA A 93 -16.76 -4.36 5.42
C ALA A 93 -16.65 -5.89 5.41
N GLY A 94 -17.65 -6.60 5.95
CA GLY A 94 -17.69 -8.06 6.02
C GLY A 94 -17.57 -8.72 4.65
N PRO A 95 -18.44 -8.39 3.67
CA PRO A 95 -18.31 -8.92 2.31
C PRO A 95 -16.97 -8.62 1.64
N LEU A 96 -16.44 -7.39 1.74
CA LEU A 96 -15.14 -7.03 1.13
C LEU A 96 -13.98 -7.84 1.72
N LEU A 97 -13.93 -7.99 3.05
CA LEU A 97 -12.96 -8.86 3.74
C LEU A 97 -13.18 -10.35 3.40
N GLY A 98 -14.44 -10.78 3.26
CA GLY A 98 -14.77 -12.14 2.86
C GLY A 98 -14.28 -12.48 1.45
N TYR A 99 -14.45 -11.55 0.49
CA TYR A 99 -13.97 -11.73 -0.88
C TYR A 99 -12.44 -11.79 -0.97
N GLU A 100 -11.72 -11.04 -0.14
CA GLU A 100 -10.26 -11.17 -0.01
C GLU A 100 -9.87 -12.63 0.27
N VAL A 101 -10.48 -13.24 1.28
CA VAL A 101 -10.22 -14.65 1.63
C VAL A 101 -10.63 -15.58 0.49
N LEU A 102 -11.86 -15.46 0.00
CA LEU A 102 -12.42 -16.41 -0.97
C LEU A 102 -11.73 -16.39 -2.34
N THR A 103 -11.34 -15.21 -2.82
CA THR A 103 -10.82 -15.07 -4.20
C THR A 103 -9.30 -15.03 -4.25
N ALA A 104 -8.65 -14.43 -3.25
CA ALA A 104 -7.21 -14.25 -3.27
C ALA A 104 -6.50 -15.32 -2.42
N PHE A 105 -6.85 -15.46 -1.14
CA PHE A 105 -6.18 -16.41 -0.26
C PHE A 105 -6.33 -17.86 -0.71
N PHE A 106 -7.52 -18.29 -1.15
CA PHE A 106 -7.71 -19.64 -1.70
C PHE A 106 -6.91 -19.87 -2.99
N LEU A 107 -6.83 -18.86 -3.86
CA LEU A 107 -6.05 -18.94 -5.10
C LEU A 107 -4.56 -19.08 -4.77
N GLU A 108 -4.05 -18.24 -3.88
CA GLU A 108 -2.67 -18.29 -3.41
C GLU A 108 -2.37 -19.64 -2.74
N ALA A 109 -3.14 -20.06 -1.74
CA ALA A 109 -2.90 -21.29 -1.00
C ALA A 109 -2.88 -22.53 -1.91
N SER A 110 -3.75 -22.56 -2.92
CA SER A 110 -3.86 -23.68 -3.86
C SER A 110 -2.64 -23.78 -4.79
N PHE A 111 -2.17 -22.65 -5.33
CA PHE A 111 -1.10 -22.64 -6.32
C PHE A 111 0.30 -22.44 -5.73
N LEU A 112 0.40 -21.90 -4.51
CA LEU A 112 1.67 -21.71 -3.81
C LEU A 112 2.42 -23.03 -3.60
N GLY A 113 1.71 -24.09 -3.22
CA GLY A 113 2.32 -25.42 -3.08
C GLY A 113 2.99 -25.90 -4.37
N ILE A 114 2.36 -25.67 -5.53
CA ILE A 114 2.92 -26.00 -6.84
C ILE A 114 4.11 -25.09 -7.15
N MET A 115 4.00 -23.79 -6.88
CA MET A 115 5.08 -22.83 -7.11
C MET A 115 6.35 -23.18 -6.31
N LEU A 116 6.20 -23.59 -5.04
CA LEU A 116 7.30 -23.92 -4.14
C LEU A 116 7.88 -25.32 -4.38
N PHE A 117 7.02 -26.34 -4.55
CA PHE A 117 7.42 -27.75 -4.51
C PHE A 117 7.24 -28.49 -5.84
N GLY A 118 6.67 -27.84 -6.86
CA GLY A 118 6.37 -28.44 -8.16
C GLY A 118 7.58 -28.68 -9.07
N ARG A 119 8.78 -28.22 -8.70
CA ARG A 119 9.99 -28.43 -9.51
C ARG A 119 10.20 -29.92 -9.79
N GLY A 120 10.31 -30.28 -11.07
CA GLY A 120 10.50 -31.67 -11.51
C GLY A 120 9.32 -32.61 -11.26
N ARG A 121 8.20 -32.11 -10.71
CA ARG A 121 6.98 -32.87 -10.44
C ARG A 121 5.81 -32.46 -11.33
N VAL A 122 5.80 -31.22 -11.80
CA VAL A 122 4.82 -30.71 -12.76
C VAL A 122 5.50 -30.19 -14.02
N SER A 123 4.75 -30.04 -15.10
CA SER A 123 5.27 -29.44 -16.34
C SER A 123 5.68 -27.98 -16.13
N GLU A 124 6.64 -27.50 -16.92
CA GLU A 124 7.08 -26.09 -16.92
C GLU A 124 5.90 -25.13 -17.11
N ARG A 125 4.94 -25.49 -17.98
CA ARG A 125 3.73 -24.70 -18.21
C ARG A 125 2.85 -24.62 -16.97
N MET A 126 2.65 -25.74 -16.27
CA MET A 126 1.85 -25.76 -15.04
C MET A 126 2.53 -24.94 -13.93
N HIS A 127 3.84 -25.05 -13.80
CA HIS A 127 4.62 -24.28 -12.83
C HIS A 127 4.56 -22.77 -13.13
N LEU A 128 4.59 -22.39 -14.42
CA LEU A 128 4.41 -21.00 -14.85
C LEU A 128 3.00 -20.47 -14.52
N ILE A 129 1.96 -21.26 -14.81
CA ILE A 129 0.56 -20.92 -14.48
C ILE A 129 0.41 -20.75 -12.97
N ALA A 130 0.96 -21.67 -12.18
CA ALA A 130 0.91 -21.58 -10.72
C ALA A 130 1.59 -20.29 -10.21
N THR A 131 2.77 -19.96 -10.75
CA THR A 131 3.49 -18.72 -10.39
C THR A 131 2.68 -17.47 -10.76
N PHE A 132 2.03 -17.47 -11.93
CA PHE A 132 1.15 -16.38 -12.35
C PHE A 132 -0.07 -16.24 -11.43
N LEU A 133 -0.73 -17.35 -11.09
CA LEU A 133 -1.92 -17.32 -10.23
C LEU A 133 -1.59 -16.91 -8.79
N VAL A 134 -0.39 -17.23 -8.28
CA VAL A 134 0.09 -16.71 -7.00
C VAL A 134 0.30 -15.19 -7.07
N ALA A 135 0.99 -14.69 -8.10
CA ALA A 135 1.18 -13.24 -8.28
C ALA A 135 -0.16 -12.49 -8.45
N LEU A 136 -1.08 -13.06 -9.22
CA LEU A 136 -2.42 -12.52 -9.41
C LEU A 136 -3.22 -12.54 -8.11
N GLY A 137 -3.18 -13.64 -7.36
CA GLY A 137 -3.81 -13.76 -6.04
C GLY A 137 -3.35 -12.66 -5.10
N THR A 138 -2.02 -12.48 -4.94
CA THR A 138 -1.50 -11.40 -4.07
C THR A 138 -1.93 -10.01 -4.50
N THR A 139 -2.13 -9.79 -5.81
CA THR A 139 -2.67 -8.53 -6.34
C THR A 139 -4.16 -8.37 -6.03
N PHE A 140 -4.95 -9.45 -6.09
CA PHE A 140 -6.35 -9.42 -5.67
C PHE A 140 -6.53 -9.24 -4.16
N SER A 141 -5.62 -9.76 -3.35
CA SER A 141 -5.59 -9.46 -1.91
C SER A 141 -5.49 -7.94 -1.70
N ALA A 142 -4.55 -7.29 -2.37
CA ALA A 142 -4.41 -5.83 -2.33
C ALA A 142 -5.65 -5.10 -2.85
N PHE A 143 -6.29 -5.60 -3.91
CA PHE A 143 -7.52 -5.02 -4.46
C PHE A 143 -8.64 -4.95 -3.41
N TRP A 144 -8.96 -6.06 -2.76
CA TRP A 144 -10.09 -6.12 -1.82
C TRP A 144 -9.86 -5.32 -0.55
N ILE A 145 -8.67 -5.45 0.04
CA ILE A 145 -8.36 -4.70 1.27
C ILE A 145 -8.29 -3.19 1.02
N LEU A 146 -7.77 -2.76 -0.15
CA LEU A 146 -7.73 -1.35 -0.50
C LEU A 146 -9.09 -0.82 -0.93
N SER A 147 -9.97 -1.65 -1.47
CA SER A 147 -11.37 -1.29 -1.73
C SER A 147 -12.05 -0.90 -0.43
N LEU A 148 -11.96 -1.74 0.61
CA LEU A 148 -12.47 -1.43 1.94
C LEU A 148 -11.80 -0.19 2.54
N ASN A 149 -10.46 -0.13 2.53
CA ASN A 149 -9.74 1.01 3.10
C ASN A 149 -10.10 2.32 2.39
N SER A 150 -10.33 2.30 1.08
CA SER A 150 -10.75 3.46 0.29
C SER A 150 -12.18 3.86 0.61
N TRP A 151 -13.08 2.88 0.74
CA TRP A 151 -14.46 3.13 1.15
C TRP A 151 -14.54 3.76 2.54
N MET A 152 -13.68 3.34 3.49
CA MET A 152 -13.59 3.96 4.82
C MET A 152 -13.18 5.44 4.78
N GLN A 153 -12.55 5.91 3.69
CA GLN A 153 -12.10 7.29 3.53
C GLN A 153 -13.08 8.13 2.69
N THR A 154 -13.65 7.52 1.65
CA THR A 154 -14.64 8.14 0.76
C THR A 154 -15.84 7.20 0.57
N PRO A 155 -16.73 7.08 1.57
CA PRO A 155 -17.88 6.18 1.48
C PRO A 155 -18.78 6.55 0.30
N ALA A 156 -19.18 5.56 -0.48
CA ALA A 156 -20.09 5.71 -1.61
C ALA A 156 -20.95 4.44 -1.75
N GLY A 157 -22.08 4.55 -2.47
CA GLY A 157 -22.95 3.41 -2.77
C GLY A 157 -23.63 2.77 -1.57
N ALA A 158 -23.77 3.51 -0.46
CA ALA A 158 -24.37 3.03 0.78
C ALA A 158 -25.30 4.07 1.41
N GLU A 159 -26.30 3.60 2.15
CA GLU A 159 -27.18 4.44 2.97
C GLU A 159 -27.09 4.03 4.45
N ILE A 160 -27.48 4.93 5.35
CA ILE A 160 -27.54 4.62 6.78
C ILE A 160 -28.99 4.28 7.15
N VAL A 161 -29.24 3.03 7.53
CA VAL A 161 -30.55 2.53 8.00
C VAL A 161 -30.38 2.04 9.43
N ASN A 162 -31.16 2.59 10.35
CA ASN A 162 -31.09 2.26 11.78
C ASN A 162 -29.68 2.39 12.40
N GLY A 163 -28.85 3.29 11.88
CA GLY A 163 -27.49 3.51 12.38
C GLY A 163 -26.43 2.58 11.78
N GLU A 164 -26.81 1.68 10.88
CA GLU A 164 -25.93 0.78 10.14
C GLU A 164 -25.83 1.20 8.67
N PHE A 165 -24.66 1.02 8.07
CA PHE A 165 -24.45 1.21 6.64
C PHE A 165 -25.00 0.01 5.87
N MET A 166 -25.96 0.25 4.99
CA MET A 166 -26.56 -0.74 4.10
C MET A 166 -26.09 -0.50 2.66
N PRO A 167 -25.66 -1.55 1.93
CA PRO A 167 -25.19 -1.41 0.56
C PRO A 167 -26.36 -1.14 -0.39
N LEU A 168 -26.23 -0.09 -1.21
CA LEU A 168 -27.15 0.24 -2.32
C LEU A 168 -26.57 -0.14 -3.67
N ASP A 169 -25.27 0.13 -3.87
CA ASP A 169 -24.55 -0.13 -5.11
C ASP A 169 -23.14 -0.65 -4.81
N TRP A 170 -22.94 -1.94 -5.03
CA TRP A 170 -21.65 -2.59 -4.84
C TRP A 170 -20.57 -2.09 -5.78
N PHE A 171 -20.92 -1.64 -6.99
CA PHE A 171 -19.93 -1.08 -7.91
C PHE A 171 -19.40 0.25 -7.37
N ALA A 172 -20.28 1.13 -6.90
CA ALA A 172 -19.88 2.39 -6.27
C ALA A 172 -19.15 2.19 -4.92
N ILE A 173 -19.48 1.14 -4.16
CA ILE A 173 -18.75 0.77 -2.94
C ILE A 173 -17.33 0.35 -3.28
N VAL A 174 -17.17 -0.58 -4.22
CA VAL A 174 -15.87 -1.16 -4.58
C VAL A 174 -14.99 -0.12 -5.28
N PHE A 175 -15.55 0.58 -6.26
CA PHE A 175 -14.87 1.62 -7.04
C PHE A 175 -15.21 3.02 -6.53
N ASN A 176 -15.17 3.19 -5.21
CA ASN A 176 -15.36 4.49 -4.56
C ASN A 176 -14.30 5.52 -5.02
N PRO A 177 -14.53 6.83 -4.85
CA PRO A 177 -13.73 7.88 -5.49
C PRO A 177 -12.22 7.79 -5.27
N SER A 178 -11.79 7.34 -4.09
CA SER A 178 -10.36 7.24 -3.76
C SER A 178 -9.71 5.90 -4.13
N PHE A 179 -10.50 4.87 -4.48
CA PHE A 179 -9.99 3.51 -4.70
C PHE A 179 -9.01 3.37 -5.87
N PRO A 180 -9.31 3.84 -7.10
CA PRO A 180 -8.41 3.65 -8.23
C PRO A 180 -7.02 4.26 -7.99
N TYR A 181 -6.99 5.45 -7.41
CA TYR A 181 -5.76 6.15 -7.07
C TYR A 181 -4.97 5.42 -5.99
N ARG A 182 -5.64 4.98 -4.92
CA ARG A 182 -4.98 4.28 -3.81
C ARG A 182 -4.45 2.91 -4.24
N LEU A 183 -5.21 2.16 -5.03
CA LEU A 183 -4.77 0.87 -5.56
C LEU A 183 -3.54 1.06 -6.45
N ALA A 184 -3.60 1.97 -7.43
CA ALA A 184 -2.48 2.24 -8.31
C ALA A 184 -1.23 2.67 -7.52
N HIS A 185 -1.40 3.64 -6.61
CA HIS A 185 -0.31 4.15 -5.78
C HIS A 185 0.33 3.06 -4.90
N LYS A 186 -0.47 2.15 -4.33
CA LYS A 186 0.03 1.08 -3.47
C LYS A 186 0.71 -0.05 -4.26
N LEU A 187 0.20 -0.42 -5.43
CA LEU A 187 0.81 -1.43 -6.29
C LEU A 187 2.17 -0.95 -6.83
N LEU A 188 2.25 0.31 -7.26
CA LEU A 188 3.51 0.93 -7.69
C LEU A 188 4.51 1.01 -6.52
N ALA A 189 4.05 1.41 -5.33
CA ALA A 189 4.89 1.46 -4.13
C ALA A 189 5.42 0.07 -3.73
N SER A 190 4.59 -0.97 -3.88
CA SER A 190 5.04 -2.37 -3.72
C SER A 190 6.11 -2.74 -4.74
N GLY A 191 5.92 -2.35 -6.01
CA GLY A 191 6.90 -2.53 -7.07
C GLY A 191 8.25 -1.89 -6.76
N LEU A 192 8.24 -0.64 -6.28
CA LEU A 192 9.44 0.06 -5.83
C LEU A 192 10.09 -0.61 -4.61
N THR A 193 9.28 -1.00 -3.62
CA THR A 193 9.77 -1.69 -2.41
C THR A 193 10.50 -2.98 -2.76
N ALA A 194 9.87 -3.84 -3.57
CA ALA A 194 10.49 -5.08 -4.02
C ALA A 194 11.73 -4.82 -4.89
N SER A 195 11.69 -3.79 -5.75
CA SER A 195 12.85 -3.40 -6.56
C SER A 195 14.05 -3.00 -5.69
N PHE A 196 13.86 -2.12 -4.71
CA PHE A 196 14.96 -1.70 -3.83
C PHE A 196 15.41 -2.81 -2.88
N LEU A 197 14.51 -3.69 -2.43
CA LEU A 197 14.89 -4.89 -1.67
C LEU A 197 15.79 -5.81 -2.50
N VAL A 198 15.38 -6.12 -3.75
CA VAL A 198 16.14 -6.97 -4.66
C VAL A 198 17.48 -6.34 -5.01
N ALA A 199 17.48 -5.06 -5.36
CA ALA A 199 18.70 -4.33 -5.69
C ALA A 199 19.66 -4.26 -4.49
N GLY A 200 19.15 -3.96 -3.29
CA GLY A 200 19.95 -3.87 -2.08
C GLY A 200 20.62 -5.20 -1.71
N LEU A 201 19.86 -6.31 -1.72
CA LEU A 201 20.41 -7.62 -1.40
C LEU A 201 21.42 -8.11 -2.46
N CYS A 202 21.14 -7.87 -3.74
CA CYS A 202 22.07 -8.21 -4.82
C CYS A 202 23.34 -7.35 -4.79
N ALA A 203 23.22 -6.04 -4.50
CA ALA A 203 24.38 -5.16 -4.30
C ALA A 203 25.23 -5.62 -3.12
N TRP A 204 24.59 -6.04 -2.02
CA TRP A 204 25.30 -6.63 -0.88
C TRP A 204 26.05 -7.92 -1.25
N GLN A 205 25.44 -8.82 -2.02
CA GLN A 205 26.12 -10.03 -2.53
C GLN A 205 27.33 -9.70 -3.41
N LEU A 206 27.24 -8.67 -4.24
CA LEU A 206 28.37 -8.19 -5.05
C LEU A 206 29.52 -7.67 -4.18
N ILE A 207 29.22 -6.83 -3.19
CA ILE A 207 30.21 -6.30 -2.25
C ILE A 207 30.88 -7.42 -1.44
N LYS A 208 30.12 -8.47 -1.08
CA LYS A 208 30.63 -9.63 -0.35
C LYS A 208 31.33 -10.66 -1.24
N GLY A 209 31.38 -10.47 -2.55
CA GLY A 209 31.98 -11.43 -3.48
C GLY A 209 31.24 -12.76 -3.58
N SER A 210 29.95 -12.80 -3.20
CA SER A 210 29.10 -14.00 -3.22
C SER A 210 28.03 -13.99 -4.33
N ALA A 211 28.15 -13.05 -5.27
CA ALA A 211 27.22 -12.90 -6.38
C ALA A 211 27.29 -14.10 -7.35
N THR A 212 26.12 -14.54 -7.83
CA THR A 212 26.00 -15.56 -8.89
C THR A 212 25.50 -14.94 -10.19
N GLY A 213 25.38 -15.74 -11.25
CA GLY A 213 24.72 -15.30 -12.48
C GLY A 213 23.31 -14.76 -12.22
N GLY A 214 22.55 -15.44 -11.35
CA GLY A 214 21.23 -14.98 -10.90
C GLY A 214 21.25 -13.64 -10.19
N THR A 215 22.26 -13.35 -9.37
CA THR A 215 22.41 -12.04 -8.71
C THR A 215 22.46 -10.90 -9.71
N HIS A 216 23.24 -11.02 -10.78
CA HIS A 216 23.35 -9.98 -11.81
C HIS A 216 22.04 -9.77 -12.59
N LYS A 217 21.34 -10.86 -12.93
CA LYS A 217 20.05 -10.79 -13.63
C LYS A 217 18.97 -10.14 -12.77
N ALA A 218 18.90 -10.52 -11.48
CA ALA A 218 17.96 -9.95 -10.53
C ALA A 218 18.22 -8.46 -10.28
N LEU A 219 19.48 -8.07 -10.04
CA LEU A 219 19.87 -6.67 -9.86
C LEU A 219 19.47 -5.80 -11.05
N ARG A 220 19.79 -6.24 -12.28
CA ARG A 220 19.45 -5.48 -13.49
C ARG A 220 17.94 -5.33 -13.65
N THR A 221 17.18 -6.39 -13.37
CA THR A 221 15.71 -6.36 -13.46
C THR A 221 15.13 -5.38 -12.45
N ALA A 222 15.63 -5.42 -11.20
CA ALA A 222 15.17 -4.56 -10.12
C ALA A 222 15.48 -3.07 -10.36
N VAL A 223 16.70 -2.75 -10.79
CA VAL A 223 17.07 -1.36 -11.13
C VAL A 223 16.24 -0.84 -12.30
N PHE A 224 16.03 -1.65 -13.34
CA PHE A 224 15.20 -1.25 -14.47
C PHE A 224 13.74 -1.01 -14.06
N ALA A 225 13.17 -1.90 -13.24
CA ALA A 225 11.85 -1.72 -12.67
C ALA A 225 11.77 -0.43 -11.84
N ALA A 226 12.74 -0.16 -10.97
CA ALA A 226 12.77 1.07 -10.17
C ALA A 226 12.80 2.34 -11.03
N VAL A 227 13.61 2.36 -12.09
CA VAL A 227 13.71 3.51 -13.02
C VAL A 227 12.38 3.76 -13.74
N LEU A 228 11.64 2.71 -14.10
CA LEU A 228 10.34 2.87 -14.74
C LEU A 228 9.22 3.22 -13.75
N LEU A 229 9.21 2.59 -12.57
CA LEU A 229 8.13 2.75 -11.61
C LEU A 229 8.20 4.07 -10.84
N ALA A 230 9.39 4.61 -10.58
CA ALA A 230 9.54 5.82 -9.76
C ALA A 230 8.87 7.07 -10.37
N PRO A 231 9.05 7.40 -11.66
CA PRO A 231 8.33 8.52 -12.28
C PRO A 231 6.81 8.31 -12.26
N VAL A 232 6.35 7.07 -12.50
CA VAL A 232 4.92 6.74 -12.47
C VAL A 232 4.34 6.86 -11.06
N GLN A 233 5.09 6.44 -10.04
CA GLN A 233 4.72 6.61 -8.62
C GLN A 233 4.52 8.09 -8.27
N ILE A 234 5.45 8.96 -8.70
CA ILE A 234 5.38 10.41 -8.43
C ILE A 234 4.11 10.98 -9.07
N PHE A 235 3.88 10.66 -10.35
CA PHE A 235 2.69 11.12 -11.07
C PHE A 235 1.38 10.61 -10.44
N VAL A 236 1.29 9.33 -10.12
CA VAL A 236 0.09 8.76 -9.45
C VAL A 236 -0.07 9.30 -8.03
N GLY A 237 1.03 9.64 -7.35
CA GLY A 237 1.01 10.33 -6.06
C GLY A 237 0.39 11.71 -6.14
N ASP A 238 0.78 12.51 -7.14
CA ASP A 238 0.18 13.82 -7.42
C ASP A 238 -1.35 13.69 -7.65
N LEU A 239 -1.75 12.79 -8.55
CA LEU A 239 -3.18 12.51 -8.80
C LEU A 239 -3.93 12.09 -7.53
N HIS A 240 -3.32 11.26 -6.69
CA HIS A 240 -3.93 10.85 -5.42
C HIS A 240 -4.02 12.02 -4.43
N GLY A 241 -3.02 12.91 -4.41
CA GLY A 241 -3.02 14.16 -3.65
C GLY A 241 -4.18 15.07 -4.04
N LEU A 242 -4.40 15.29 -5.34
CA LEU A 242 -5.53 16.07 -5.86
C LEU A 242 -6.89 15.46 -5.46
N ASN A 243 -7.04 14.15 -5.60
CA ASN A 243 -8.25 13.46 -5.18
C ASN A 243 -8.50 13.61 -3.66
N THR A 244 -7.44 13.55 -2.86
CA THR A 244 -7.51 13.74 -1.41
C THR A 244 -7.81 15.19 -1.06
N LEU A 245 -7.29 16.17 -1.82
CA LEU A 245 -7.64 17.58 -1.65
C LEU A 245 -9.13 17.83 -1.89
N GLU A 246 -9.71 17.19 -2.91
CA GLU A 246 -11.14 17.30 -3.21
C GLU A 246 -12.02 16.71 -2.11
N HIS A 247 -11.70 15.49 -1.63
CA HIS A 247 -12.58 14.75 -0.72
C HIS A 247 -12.25 14.93 0.76
N GLN A 248 -11.00 15.23 1.09
CA GLN A 248 -10.46 15.34 2.45
C GLN A 248 -9.45 16.50 2.58
N PRO A 249 -9.83 17.75 2.27
CA PRO A 249 -8.91 18.89 2.26
C PRO A 249 -8.22 19.13 3.61
N ALA A 250 -8.92 18.88 4.73
CA ALA A 250 -8.35 18.99 6.08
C ALA A 250 -7.13 18.08 6.29
N LYS A 251 -7.09 16.91 5.61
CA LYS A 251 -5.96 15.97 5.67
C LYS A 251 -4.76 16.52 4.90
N ILE A 252 -4.97 17.11 3.72
CA ILE A 252 -3.89 17.76 2.97
C ILE A 252 -3.33 18.96 3.73
N ALA A 253 -4.20 19.81 4.30
CA ALA A 253 -3.78 20.93 5.12
C ALA A 253 -2.92 20.49 6.32
N ALA A 254 -3.29 19.36 6.95
CA ALA A 254 -2.50 18.75 8.02
C ALA A 254 -1.16 18.17 7.54
N ILE A 255 -1.13 17.47 6.38
CA ILE A 255 0.10 16.93 5.78
C ILE A 255 1.10 18.06 5.49
N GLU A 256 0.63 19.17 4.92
CA GLU A 256 1.49 20.30 4.54
C GLU A 256 1.78 21.28 5.68
N GLY A 257 1.09 21.15 6.82
CA GLY A 257 1.18 22.10 7.92
C GLY A 257 0.69 23.50 7.54
N ILE A 258 -0.40 23.58 6.76
CA ILE A 258 -1.04 24.83 6.34
C ILE A 258 -2.10 25.21 7.38
N TRP A 259 -1.78 26.18 8.23
CA TRP A 259 -2.62 26.58 9.35
C TRP A 259 -3.75 27.52 8.94
N GLU A 260 -3.43 28.52 8.12
CA GLU A 260 -4.37 29.52 7.61
C GLU A 260 -4.54 29.37 6.11
N THR A 261 -5.73 29.69 5.59
CA THR A 261 -5.99 29.67 4.15
C THR A 261 -5.12 30.72 3.45
N GLU A 262 -4.36 30.29 2.44
CA GLU A 262 -3.43 31.16 1.74
C GLU A 262 -3.40 30.88 0.23
N ARG A 263 -3.13 31.92 -0.55
CA ARG A 263 -2.88 31.84 -1.99
C ARG A 263 -1.39 31.71 -2.25
N GLY A 264 -1.00 30.80 -3.14
CA GLY A 264 0.42 30.52 -3.37
C GLY A 264 1.09 29.90 -2.15
N ALA A 265 0.38 28.94 -1.51
CA ALA A 265 0.83 28.20 -0.37
C ALA A 265 2.22 27.57 -0.62
N PRO A 266 3.17 27.73 0.32
CA PRO A 266 4.46 27.09 0.22
C PRO A 266 4.37 25.58 0.45
N LEU A 267 5.28 24.82 -0.16
CA LEU A 267 5.50 23.41 0.21
C LEU A 267 6.38 23.37 1.45
N THR A 268 5.94 22.70 2.51
CA THR A 268 6.76 22.52 3.73
C THR A 268 7.59 21.25 3.60
N LEU A 269 8.92 21.38 3.49
CA LEU A 269 9.83 20.23 3.32
C LEU A 269 10.16 19.53 4.64
N ILE A 270 10.42 20.33 5.68
CA ILE A 270 10.70 19.89 7.05
C ILE A 270 10.16 20.94 8.01
N GLY A 271 9.79 20.52 9.22
CA GLY A 271 9.33 21.41 10.28
C GLY A 271 8.81 20.63 11.47
N ILE A 272 8.42 21.34 12.53
CA ILE A 272 7.80 20.77 13.73
C ILE A 272 6.43 21.43 13.90
N PRO A 273 5.33 20.75 13.53
CA PRO A 273 3.99 21.31 13.68
C PRO A 273 3.59 21.40 15.15
N ASP A 274 3.00 22.53 15.53
CA ASP A 274 2.48 22.81 16.86
C ASP A 274 1.01 23.23 16.73
N GLU A 275 0.12 22.29 17.03
CA GLU A 275 -1.33 22.49 16.93
C GLU A 275 -1.87 23.51 17.93
N ALA A 276 -1.21 23.65 19.10
CA ALA A 276 -1.63 24.60 20.12
C ALA A 276 -1.28 26.04 19.72
N ALA A 277 -0.07 26.23 19.17
CA ALA A 277 0.37 27.52 18.64
C ALA A 277 -0.14 27.81 17.21
N ARG A 278 -0.76 26.82 16.54
CA ARG A 278 -1.18 26.87 15.13
C ARG A 278 -0.07 27.35 14.21
N THR A 279 1.12 26.78 14.38
CA THR A 279 2.29 27.14 13.58
C THR A 279 3.23 25.95 13.40
N THR A 280 4.09 26.03 12.39
CA THR A 280 5.12 25.02 12.14
C THR A 280 6.47 25.64 12.45
N HIS A 281 7.07 25.24 13.57
CA HIS A 281 8.38 25.72 14.01
C HIS A 281 9.49 25.16 13.12
N TYR A 282 10.57 25.93 12.95
CA TYR A 282 11.75 25.53 12.16
C TYR A 282 11.42 25.05 10.74
N ALA A 283 10.36 25.59 10.14
CA ALA A 283 9.88 25.14 8.84
C ALA A 283 10.82 25.57 7.70
N LEU A 284 11.31 24.59 6.93
CA LEU A 284 11.93 24.85 5.63
C LEU A 284 10.84 24.80 4.56
N LYS A 285 10.59 25.94 3.94
CA LYS A 285 9.48 26.12 2.99
C LYS A 285 9.99 26.50 1.61
N VAL A 286 9.42 25.92 0.56
CA VAL A 286 9.62 26.35 -0.82
C VAL A 286 8.41 27.19 -1.25
N PRO A 287 8.58 28.50 -1.50
CA PRO A 287 7.46 29.39 -1.83
C PRO A 287 6.64 28.90 -3.02
N LYS A 288 5.30 28.98 -2.91
CA LYS A 288 4.30 28.64 -3.95
C LYS A 288 4.29 27.20 -4.48
N LEU A 289 5.28 26.38 -4.13
CA LEU A 289 5.37 25.02 -4.64
C LEU A 289 4.23 24.12 -4.16
N GLY A 290 3.69 24.39 -2.96
CA GLY A 290 2.52 23.67 -2.42
C GLY A 290 1.29 23.91 -3.29
N SER A 291 0.97 25.17 -3.60
CA SER A 291 -0.12 25.49 -4.54
C SER A 291 0.12 24.94 -5.94
N LEU A 292 1.36 24.98 -6.44
CA LEU A 292 1.67 24.40 -7.75
C LEU A 292 1.36 22.90 -7.81
N ILE A 293 1.64 22.14 -6.74
CA ILE A 293 1.39 20.69 -6.70
C ILE A 293 -0.10 20.41 -6.43
N LEU A 294 -0.70 21.09 -5.46
CA LEU A 294 -2.03 20.76 -4.96
C LEU A 294 -3.16 21.41 -5.75
N ALA A 295 -2.91 22.53 -6.42
CA ALA A 295 -3.90 23.23 -7.25
C ALA A 295 -3.51 23.29 -8.73
N HIS A 296 -2.31 22.83 -9.10
CA HIS A 296 -1.74 23.00 -10.46
C HIS A 296 -1.72 24.47 -10.92
N ASP A 297 -1.65 25.40 -9.95
CA ASP A 297 -1.61 26.85 -10.14
C ASP A 297 -0.67 27.48 -9.09
N TRP A 298 0.27 28.30 -9.54
CA TRP A 298 1.21 29.02 -8.70
C TRP A 298 0.55 29.92 -7.66
N ASP A 299 -0.64 30.46 -7.97
CA ASP A 299 -1.40 31.34 -7.08
C ASP A 299 -2.72 30.70 -6.61
N GLY A 300 -2.82 29.37 -6.74
CA GLY A 300 -3.96 28.60 -6.26
C GLY A 300 -4.16 28.76 -4.76
N GLU A 301 -5.42 28.85 -4.33
CA GLU A 301 -5.80 28.95 -2.93
C GLU A 301 -5.91 27.56 -2.31
N ILE A 302 -5.22 27.35 -1.17
CA ILE A 302 -5.31 26.10 -0.40
C ILE A 302 -5.94 26.43 0.95
N LYS A 303 -7.01 25.70 1.29
CA LYS A 303 -7.70 25.86 2.58
C LYS A 303 -6.81 25.38 3.72
N GLY A 304 -6.63 26.23 4.73
CA GLY A 304 -5.86 25.90 5.92
C GLY A 304 -6.68 25.17 6.99
N LEU A 305 -5.99 24.66 8.00
CA LEU A 305 -6.61 23.96 9.15
C LEU A 305 -7.63 24.81 9.91
N SER A 306 -7.48 26.14 9.91
CA SER A 306 -8.44 27.07 10.53
C SER A 306 -9.86 26.99 9.93
N GLU A 307 -10.01 26.51 8.70
CA GLU A 307 -11.32 26.26 8.06
C GLU A 307 -12.00 24.96 8.54
N PHE A 308 -11.27 24.11 9.29
CA PHE A 308 -11.72 22.79 9.72
C PHE A 308 -11.68 22.62 11.25
N PRO A 309 -12.28 23.54 12.04
CA PRO A 309 -12.16 23.51 13.50
C PRO A 309 -12.72 22.21 14.10
N GLY A 310 -11.86 21.42 14.73
CA GLY A 310 -12.23 20.13 15.32
C GLY A 310 -12.54 19.02 14.32
N ALA A 311 -12.35 19.27 13.02
CA ALA A 311 -12.67 18.36 11.91
C ALA A 311 -11.44 18.05 11.04
N HIS A 312 -10.26 18.03 11.64
CA HIS A 312 -9.00 17.64 11.01
C HIS A 312 -8.34 16.47 11.75
N PRO A 313 -7.50 15.64 11.09
CA PRO A 313 -6.70 14.65 11.81
C PRO A 313 -5.66 15.35 12.69
N PRO A 314 -5.11 14.65 13.72
CA PRO A 314 -3.90 15.12 14.39
C PRO A 314 -2.82 15.41 13.35
N VAL A 315 -2.16 16.56 13.46
CA VAL A 315 -1.27 17.10 12.42
C VAL A 315 0.04 16.32 12.38
N ALA A 316 0.69 16.14 13.53
CA ALA A 316 2.02 15.53 13.57
C ALA A 316 2.09 14.14 12.90
N PRO A 317 1.15 13.19 13.13
CA PRO A 317 1.21 11.88 12.47
C PRO A 317 1.13 11.93 10.94
N VAL A 318 0.35 12.84 10.36
CA VAL A 318 0.20 12.92 8.90
C VAL A 318 1.25 13.82 8.25
N PHE A 319 1.78 14.80 8.98
CA PHE A 319 2.86 15.67 8.52
C PHE A 319 4.20 14.92 8.37
N TYR A 320 4.48 13.95 9.24
CA TYR A 320 5.73 13.17 9.20
C TYR A 320 5.65 11.85 8.42
N ALA A 321 4.47 11.49 7.92
CA ALA A 321 4.25 10.23 7.18
C ALA A 321 4.79 10.30 5.75
#